data_AF-A0A7C7DD49-F1
#
_entry.id   AF-A0A7C7DD49-F1
#
_cell.length_a   1.000
_cell.length_b   1.000
_cell.length_c   1.000
_cell.angle_alpha   90.00
_cell.angle_beta   90.00
_cell.angle_gamma   90.00
#
_symmetry.space_group_name_H-M   'P 1'
#
loop_
_entity.id
_entity.type
_entity.pdbx_description
1 polymer ?
#
loop_
_entity_poly.entity_id
_entity_poly.type
_entity_poly.pdbx_seq_one_letter_code
_entity_poly.pdbx_strand_id
1 'polypeptide(L)'
;MGRPLEDIKDGLLKSNIGGNGAAYRRFSYTGAAIAMLLDRISHAWQSRLAEGGRTLRQLLQEAATESMRLPGSVSIEQVLLECGYEEILNGERSREDEQQKKIDSIMENLKSGSGVLVEIEIPHGSTILFDPINILVVRPGVRIHTSICGLKAHNGTEAFVERVCVEDQEPHRFLVRLPGPPEVREDDGFTVSGPGLRVRAPAGFVKETGPASYRISFTEVLTENPPPRHLE
;
A
#
# COMPACT_ATOMS: atom_id res chain seq x y z
N MET A 1 -2.07 -31.03 19.75
CA MET A 1 -1.69 -32.01 18.70
C MET A 1 -1.69 -31.27 17.38
N GLY A 2 -0.53 -31.04 16.78
CA GLY A 2 -0.40 -30.34 15.50
C GLY A 2 -0.96 -31.16 14.34
N ARG A 3 -1.35 -30.49 13.25
CA ARG A 3 -1.84 -31.19 12.05
C ARG A 3 -0.72 -32.03 11.42
N PRO A 4 -1.04 -33.17 10.79
CA PRO A 4 -0.09 -33.93 10.00
C PRO A 4 0.59 -33.07 8.92
N LEU A 5 1.90 -33.29 8.70
CA LEU A 5 2.73 -32.53 7.77
C LEU A 5 2.17 -32.49 6.33
N GLU A 6 1.48 -33.56 5.91
CA GLU A 6 0.87 -33.67 4.58
C GLU A 6 -0.38 -32.79 4.44
N ASP A 7 -1.19 -32.62 5.50
CA ASP A 7 -2.34 -31.70 5.50
C ASP A 7 -1.91 -30.23 5.45
N ILE A 8 -0.72 -29.94 5.99
CA ILE A 8 -0.10 -28.61 5.90
C ILE A 8 0.35 -28.34 4.45
N LYS A 9 0.96 -29.32 3.78
CA LYS A 9 1.37 -29.21 2.36
C LYS A 9 0.18 -29.02 1.40
N ASP A 10 -0.90 -29.77 1.58
CA ASP A 10 -2.08 -29.66 0.71
C ASP A 10 -2.83 -28.33 0.90
N GLY A 11 -2.86 -27.80 2.12
CA GLY A 11 -3.36 -26.44 2.39
C GLY A 11 -2.51 -25.33 1.76
N LEU A 12 -1.20 -25.56 1.61
CA LEU A 12 -0.25 -24.62 1.00
C LEU A 12 -0.40 -24.54 -0.52
N LEU A 13 -0.70 -25.66 -1.20
CA LEU A 13 -0.89 -25.70 -2.65
C LEU A 13 -2.17 -24.98 -3.12
N LYS A 14 -3.25 -25.02 -2.33
CA LYS A 14 -4.55 -24.40 -2.68
C LYS A 14 -4.64 -22.90 -2.36
N SER A 15 -3.77 -22.38 -1.49
CA SER A 15 -3.78 -20.96 -1.06
C SER A 15 -2.98 -20.02 -1.98
N ASN A 16 -2.61 -20.48 -3.18
CA ASN A 16 -1.45 -19.99 -3.94
C ASN A 16 -1.81 -19.08 -5.14
N ILE A 17 -3.02 -18.54 -5.21
CA ILE A 17 -3.49 -17.77 -6.36
C ILE A 17 -4.04 -16.41 -5.88
N GLY A 18 -3.15 -15.44 -5.70
CA GLY A 18 -3.52 -14.01 -5.85
C GLY A 18 -3.55 -13.08 -4.62
N GLY A 19 -3.38 -13.55 -3.38
CA GLY A 19 -3.37 -12.66 -2.19
C GLY A 19 -1.97 -12.10 -1.86
N ASN A 20 -1.89 -10.93 -1.23
CA ASN A 20 -0.62 -10.30 -0.79
C ASN A 20 0.21 -11.21 0.16
N GLY A 21 -0.40 -12.19 0.84
CA GLY A 21 0.26 -13.27 1.59
C GLY A 21 0.72 -14.49 0.77
N ALA A 22 0.59 -14.50 -0.57
CA ALA A 22 1.20 -15.50 -1.44
C ALA A 22 2.73 -15.29 -1.57
N ALA A 23 3.21 -14.07 -1.33
CA ALA A 23 4.63 -13.76 -1.19
C ALA A 23 5.19 -14.34 0.13
N TYR A 24 4.44 -14.24 1.24
CA TYR A 24 4.81 -14.82 2.54
C TYR A 24 4.68 -16.38 2.60
N ARG A 25 4.14 -17.04 1.56
CA ARG A 25 4.15 -18.52 1.45
C ARG A 25 5.20 -19.03 0.45
N ARG A 26 5.57 -18.21 -0.55
CA ARG A 26 6.86 -18.33 -1.26
C ARG A 26 8.04 -18.16 -0.28
N PHE A 27 7.86 -17.35 0.77
CA PHE A 27 8.73 -17.08 1.92
C PHE A 27 9.56 -18.27 2.41
N SER A 28 8.96 -19.42 2.75
CA SER A 28 9.70 -20.59 3.25
C SER A 28 10.72 -21.16 2.25
N TYR A 29 10.60 -20.82 0.96
CA TYR A 29 11.54 -21.17 -0.10
C TYR A 29 12.42 -19.99 -0.57
N THR A 30 12.18 -18.76 -0.10
CA THR A 30 12.92 -17.55 -0.48
C THR A 30 13.83 -17.07 0.66
N GLY A 31 15.06 -16.63 0.36
CA GLY A 31 16.03 -16.20 1.37
C GLY A 31 15.54 -15.13 2.38
N ALA A 32 14.56 -14.30 2.02
CA ALA A 32 14.01 -13.26 2.91
C ALA A 32 13.40 -13.81 4.22
N ALA A 33 12.79 -15.00 4.19
CA ALA A 33 12.21 -15.60 5.39
C ALA A 33 13.26 -16.07 6.38
N ILE A 34 14.30 -16.69 5.83
CA ILE A 34 15.42 -17.18 6.61
C ILE A 34 16.15 -16.00 7.25
N ALA A 35 16.30 -14.89 6.51
CA ALA A 35 16.84 -13.64 7.03
C ALA A 35 16.05 -13.08 8.21
N MET A 36 14.72 -13.02 8.13
CA MET A 36 13.88 -12.53 9.25
C MET A 36 13.93 -13.43 10.49
N LEU A 37 14.05 -14.75 10.32
CA LEU A 37 14.26 -15.66 11.45
C LEU A 37 15.64 -15.44 12.07
N LEU A 38 16.66 -15.31 11.23
CA LEU A 38 18.02 -15.02 11.67
C LEU A 38 18.12 -13.68 12.39
N ASP A 39 17.35 -12.64 12.02
CA ASP A 39 17.28 -11.37 12.77
C ASP A 39 16.86 -11.57 14.23
N ARG A 40 16.08 -12.62 14.52
CA ARG A 40 15.61 -12.95 15.86
C ARG A 40 16.56 -13.85 16.65
N ILE A 41 17.21 -14.81 15.98
CA ILE A 41 17.98 -15.87 16.66
C ILE A 41 19.49 -15.74 16.49
N SER A 42 19.97 -14.83 15.64
CA SER A 42 21.39 -14.64 15.32
C SER A 42 21.70 -13.20 14.87
N HIS A 43 21.90 -12.28 15.81
CA HIS A 43 22.12 -10.84 15.54
C HIS A 43 23.32 -10.47 14.63
N ALA A 44 24.17 -11.43 14.26
CA ALA A 44 25.36 -11.23 13.41
C ALA A 44 25.31 -12.00 12.08
N TRP A 45 24.14 -12.52 11.69
CA TRP A 45 24.02 -13.37 10.51
C TRP A 45 24.38 -12.64 9.20
N GLN A 46 24.12 -11.33 9.10
CA GLN A 46 24.44 -10.53 7.91
C GLN A 46 25.95 -10.49 7.68
N SER A 47 26.75 -10.30 8.74
CA SER A 47 28.21 -10.32 8.67
C SER A 47 28.73 -11.70 8.28
N ARG A 48 28.18 -12.77 8.89
CA ARG A 48 28.54 -14.16 8.57
C ARG A 48 28.17 -14.56 7.13
N LEU A 49 27.14 -13.95 6.55
CA LEU A 49 26.77 -14.14 5.15
C LEU A 49 27.71 -13.36 4.21
N ALA A 50 28.09 -12.14 4.59
CA ALA A 50 28.99 -11.28 3.82
C ALA A 50 30.42 -11.81 3.74
N GLU A 51 30.88 -12.56 4.76
CA GLU A 51 32.16 -13.30 4.75
C GLU A 51 32.24 -14.38 3.65
N GLY A 52 31.10 -14.78 3.08
CA GLY A 52 31.03 -15.79 2.03
C GLY A 52 31.12 -17.23 2.54
N GLY A 53 30.82 -18.19 1.67
CA GLY A 53 30.94 -19.63 1.97
C GLY A 53 29.78 -20.24 2.77
N ARG A 54 28.83 -19.43 3.24
CA ARG A 54 27.62 -19.89 3.94
C ARG A 54 26.36 -19.44 3.23
N THR A 55 25.39 -20.32 3.14
CA THR A 55 24.04 -19.99 2.70
C THR A 55 23.18 -19.61 3.91
N LEU A 56 22.10 -18.86 3.66
CA LEU A 56 21.11 -18.54 4.69
C LEU A 56 20.60 -19.79 5.44
N ARG A 57 20.44 -20.92 4.72
CA ARG A 57 20.02 -22.20 5.32
C ARG A 57 21.04 -22.74 6.31
N GLN A 58 22.33 -22.70 5.97
CA GLN A 58 23.40 -23.13 6.87
C GLN A 58 23.48 -22.22 8.09
N LEU A 59 23.37 -20.90 7.91
CA LEU A 59 23.34 -19.95 9.03
C LEU A 59 22.16 -20.21 9.97
N LEU A 60 20.98 -20.55 9.43
CA LEU A 60 19.81 -20.86 10.23
C LEU A 60 19.99 -22.15 11.04
N GLN A 61 20.58 -23.18 10.44
CA GLN A 61 20.87 -24.45 11.12
C GLN A 61 21.93 -24.28 12.21
N GLU A 62 22.98 -23.51 11.93
CA GLU A 62 24.01 -23.12 12.89
C GLU A 62 23.38 -22.35 14.07
N ALA A 63 22.60 -21.30 13.78
CA ALA A 63 21.93 -20.49 14.81
C ALA A 63 20.92 -21.30 15.63
N ALA A 64 20.19 -22.24 15.01
CA ALA A 64 19.28 -23.13 15.72
C ALA A 64 20.03 -24.07 16.68
N THR A 65 21.20 -24.58 16.27
CA THR A 65 22.04 -25.42 17.13
C THR A 65 22.66 -24.60 18.27
N GLU A 66 23.17 -23.42 17.96
CA GLU A 66 23.85 -22.51 18.90
C GLU A 66 22.89 -21.90 19.93
N SER A 67 21.82 -21.26 19.44
CA SER A 67 20.91 -20.46 20.27
C SER A 67 19.78 -21.29 20.89
N MET A 68 19.27 -22.29 20.17
CA MET A 68 18.10 -23.08 20.59
C MET A 68 18.46 -24.48 21.12
N ARG A 69 19.76 -24.83 21.13
CA ARG A 69 20.27 -26.15 21.56
C ARG A 69 19.60 -27.33 20.85
N LEU A 70 19.14 -27.11 19.62
CA LEU A 70 18.55 -28.17 18.81
C LEU A 70 19.67 -29.11 18.31
N PRO A 71 19.36 -30.39 18.06
CA PRO A 71 20.33 -31.34 17.51
C PRO A 71 20.94 -30.81 16.19
N GLY A 72 22.23 -31.03 15.95
CA GLY A 72 22.90 -30.49 14.75
C GLY A 72 22.32 -30.98 13.40
N SER A 73 21.47 -32.00 13.41
CA SER A 73 20.72 -32.51 12.25
C SER A 73 19.26 -32.06 12.21
N VAL A 74 18.88 -30.99 12.93
CA VAL A 74 17.50 -30.51 12.96
C VAL A 74 17.07 -30.00 11.57
N SER A 75 15.87 -30.40 11.15
CA SER A 75 15.32 -29.93 9.88
C SER A 75 14.85 -28.48 10.00
N ILE A 76 14.81 -27.74 8.89
CA ILE A 76 14.35 -26.34 8.88
C ILE A 76 12.92 -26.24 9.42
N GLU A 77 12.07 -27.23 9.12
CA GLU A 77 10.70 -27.32 9.61
C GLU A 77 10.64 -27.40 11.15
N GLN A 78 11.59 -28.10 11.77
CA GLN A 78 11.67 -28.18 13.22
C GLN A 78 12.17 -26.86 13.84
N VAL A 79 13.11 -26.15 13.20
CA VAL A 79 13.50 -24.79 13.61
C VAL A 79 12.31 -23.82 13.55
N LEU A 80 11.50 -23.91 12.49
CA LEU A 80 10.32 -23.07 12.31
C LEU A 80 9.28 -23.31 13.42
N LEU A 81 9.02 -24.57 13.76
CA LEU A 81 8.10 -24.93 14.83
C LEU A 81 8.55 -24.34 16.18
N GLU A 82 9.81 -24.56 16.54
CA GLU A 82 10.38 -24.10 17.82
C GLU A 82 10.49 -22.56 17.92
N CYS A 83 10.59 -21.87 16.78
CA CYS A 83 10.57 -20.40 16.72
C CYS A 83 9.15 -19.79 16.80
N GLY A 84 8.11 -20.60 17.01
CA GLY A 84 6.73 -20.12 17.06
C GLY A 84 6.23 -19.58 15.71
N TYR A 85 6.71 -20.13 14.60
CA TYR A 85 6.40 -19.62 13.25
C TYR A 85 4.89 -19.63 12.93
N GLU A 86 4.16 -20.64 13.42
CA GLU A 86 2.70 -20.70 13.26
C GLU A 86 2.00 -19.52 13.96
N GLU A 87 2.48 -19.11 15.14
CA GLU A 87 1.94 -17.95 15.87
C GLU A 87 2.24 -16.65 15.13
N ILE A 88 3.46 -16.51 14.59
CA ILE A 88 3.83 -15.35 13.75
C ILE A 88 2.93 -15.28 12.52
N LEU A 89 2.75 -16.39 11.81
CA LEU A 89 1.87 -16.47 10.65
C LEU A 89 0.43 -16.12 10.97
N ASN A 90 -0.09 -16.65 12.09
CA ASN A 90 -1.44 -16.35 12.53
C ASN A 90 -1.58 -14.88 12.94
N GLY A 91 -0.55 -14.29 13.56
CA GLY A 91 -0.50 -12.87 13.88
C GLY A 91 -0.49 -11.99 12.64
N GLU A 92 0.33 -12.30 11.64
CA GLU A 92 0.37 -11.58 10.36
C GLU A 92 -0.94 -11.69 9.59
N ARG A 93 -1.54 -12.90 9.52
CA ARG A 93 -2.88 -13.07 8.91
C ARG A 93 -3.95 -12.25 9.63
N SER A 94 -3.92 -12.24 10.96
CA SER A 94 -4.87 -11.45 11.75
C SER A 94 -4.70 -9.95 11.46
N ARG A 95 -3.45 -9.46 11.34
CA ARG A 95 -3.15 -8.08 10.95
C ARG A 95 -3.60 -7.77 9.52
N GLU A 96 -3.38 -8.67 8.58
CA GLU A 96 -3.87 -8.54 7.20
C GLU A 96 -5.39 -8.46 7.17
N ASP A 97 -6.09 -9.33 7.90
CA ASP A 97 -7.55 -9.32 8.00
C ASP A 97 -8.07 -8.02 8.62
N GLU A 98 -7.41 -7.51 9.68
CA GLU A 98 -7.73 -6.22 10.28
C GLU A 98 -7.50 -5.06 9.31
N GLN A 99 -6.38 -5.08 8.59
CA GLN A 99 -6.06 -4.07 7.59
C GLN A 99 -7.04 -4.10 6.42
N GLN A 100 -7.43 -5.29 5.96
CA GLN A 100 -8.42 -5.46 4.90
C GLN A 100 -9.79 -4.96 5.35
N LYS A 101 -10.24 -5.30 6.57
CA LYS A 101 -11.48 -4.75 7.16
C LYS A 101 -11.44 -3.23 7.23
N LYS A 102 -10.29 -2.64 7.58
CA LYS A 102 -10.10 -1.19 7.60
C LYS A 102 -10.21 -0.59 6.19
N ILE A 103 -9.58 -1.21 5.19
CA ILE A 103 -9.66 -0.81 3.78
C ILE A 103 -11.12 -0.87 3.30
N ASP A 104 -11.79 -2.00 3.52
CA ASP A 104 -13.17 -2.22 3.10
C ASP A 104 -14.11 -1.19 3.74
N SER A 105 -13.93 -0.92 5.04
CA SER A 105 -14.70 0.10 5.75
C SER A 105 -14.48 1.50 5.17
N ILE A 106 -13.24 1.88 4.84
CA ILE A 106 -12.95 3.18 4.22
C ILE A 106 -13.56 3.27 2.82
N MET A 107 -13.41 2.22 2.01
CA MET A 107 -13.94 2.18 0.65
C MET A 107 -15.47 2.23 0.63
N GLU A 108 -16.12 1.54 1.56
CA GLU A 108 -17.58 1.58 1.71
C GLU A 108 -18.04 2.98 2.13
N ASN A 109 -17.41 3.57 3.16
CA ASN A 109 -17.71 4.94 3.58
C ASN A 109 -17.52 5.95 2.44
N LEU A 110 -16.54 5.77 1.57
CA LEU A 110 -16.34 6.62 0.40
C LEU A 110 -17.48 6.46 -0.63
N LYS A 111 -17.93 5.23 -0.88
CA LYS A 111 -18.97 4.92 -1.87
C LYS A 111 -20.36 5.32 -1.39
N SER A 112 -20.74 4.93 -0.18
CA SER A 112 -22.12 4.99 0.33
C SER A 112 -22.28 5.82 1.61
N GLY A 113 -21.19 6.34 2.17
CA GLY A 113 -21.25 7.15 3.39
C GLY A 113 -22.03 8.46 3.22
N SER A 114 -22.44 9.05 4.33
CA SER A 114 -23.14 10.34 4.32
C SER A 114 -22.28 11.48 3.72
N GLY A 115 -22.93 12.45 3.10
CA GLY A 115 -22.27 13.64 2.55
C GLY A 115 -22.12 13.58 1.04
N VAL A 116 -21.11 14.26 0.53
CA VAL A 116 -20.91 14.54 -0.90
C VAL A 116 -19.62 13.94 -1.40
N LEU A 117 -19.68 13.13 -2.46
CA LEU A 117 -18.49 12.62 -3.14
C LEU A 117 -17.93 13.68 -4.08
N VAL A 118 -16.65 13.98 -3.94
CA VAL A 118 -15.92 14.87 -4.84
C VAL A 118 -14.83 14.06 -5.52
N GLU A 119 -14.88 14.02 -6.85
CA GLU A 119 -13.84 13.46 -7.71
C GLU A 119 -12.95 14.61 -8.19
N ILE A 120 -11.64 14.47 -8.05
CA ILE A 120 -10.66 15.47 -8.50
C ILE A 120 -9.78 14.78 -9.52
N GLU A 121 -9.82 15.19 -10.78
CA GLU A 121 -8.86 14.68 -11.77
C GLU A 121 -7.42 15.00 -11.36
N ILE A 122 -6.47 14.17 -11.78
CA ILE A 122 -5.06 14.42 -11.55
C ILE A 122 -4.46 14.74 -12.93
N PRO A 123 -4.07 16.00 -13.21
CA PRO A 123 -3.46 16.36 -14.47
C PRO A 123 -2.20 15.53 -14.72
N HIS A 124 -1.92 15.17 -15.97
CA HIS A 124 -0.69 14.48 -16.34
C HIS A 124 0.55 15.31 -15.95
N GLY A 125 1.60 14.63 -15.48
CA GLY A 125 2.83 15.28 -15.02
C GLY A 125 2.73 15.99 -13.66
N SER A 126 1.60 15.85 -12.95
CA SER A 126 1.48 16.44 -11.62
C SER A 126 2.38 15.77 -10.60
N THR A 127 2.87 16.56 -9.64
CA THR A 127 3.55 16.06 -8.44
C THR A 127 2.52 15.82 -7.35
N ILE A 128 2.49 14.60 -6.81
CA ILE A 128 1.66 14.25 -5.65
C ILE A 128 2.53 14.34 -4.39
N LEU A 129 2.03 15.06 -3.39
CA LEU A 129 2.64 15.21 -2.08
C LEU A 129 1.83 14.42 -1.06
N PHE A 130 2.45 13.52 -0.31
CA PHE A 130 1.75 12.70 0.67
C PHE A 130 2.69 12.27 1.81
N ASP A 131 2.11 11.80 2.90
CA ASP A 131 2.85 11.17 3.99
C ASP A 131 2.98 9.65 3.73
N PRO A 132 4.19 9.11 3.50
CA PRO A 132 4.39 7.70 3.18
C PRO A 132 4.00 6.75 4.32
N ILE A 133 3.95 7.23 5.57
CA ILE A 133 3.55 6.42 6.73
C ILE A 133 2.02 6.24 6.77
N ASN A 134 1.28 7.16 6.15
CA ASN A 134 -0.18 7.24 6.18
C ASN A 134 -0.83 6.82 4.86
N ILE A 135 -0.30 5.77 4.23
CA ILE A 135 -0.85 5.16 3.01
C ILE A 135 -1.25 3.71 3.25
N LEU A 136 -2.46 3.37 2.80
CA LEU A 136 -2.90 1.98 2.64
C LEU A 136 -3.01 1.66 1.15
N VAL A 137 -2.30 0.63 0.70
CA VAL A 137 -2.40 0.15 -0.68
C VAL A 137 -3.58 -0.82 -0.79
N VAL A 138 -4.55 -0.50 -1.63
CA VAL A 138 -5.74 -1.34 -1.85
C VAL A 138 -5.44 -2.41 -2.91
N ARG A 139 -4.88 -1.97 -4.04
CA ARG A 139 -4.45 -2.79 -5.17
C ARG A 139 -3.43 -1.99 -6.01
N PRO A 140 -2.73 -2.60 -6.97
CA PRO A 140 -1.91 -1.84 -7.92
C PRO A 140 -2.72 -0.68 -8.52
N GLY A 141 -2.16 0.53 -8.47
CA GLY A 141 -2.80 1.75 -8.95
C GLY A 141 -3.86 2.37 -8.02
N VAL A 142 -4.21 1.77 -6.88
CA VAL A 142 -5.20 2.34 -5.95
C VAL A 142 -4.67 2.41 -4.52
N ARG A 143 -4.68 3.62 -3.95
CA ARG A 143 -4.14 3.92 -2.63
C ARG A 143 -5.10 4.77 -1.82
N ILE A 144 -5.16 4.53 -0.52
CA ILE A 144 -5.87 5.39 0.43
C ILE A 144 -4.82 6.21 1.17
N HIS A 145 -4.94 7.53 1.10
CA HIS A 145 -4.21 8.47 1.94
C HIS A 145 -5.04 8.76 3.18
N THR A 146 -4.53 8.48 4.38
CA THR A 146 -5.32 8.60 5.63
C THR A 146 -5.13 9.91 6.39
N SER A 147 -4.18 10.74 5.98
CA SER A 147 -3.90 12.04 6.61
C SER A 147 -3.97 13.18 5.60
N ILE A 148 -2.89 13.37 4.84
CA ILE A 148 -2.72 14.51 3.94
C ILE A 148 -2.30 14.03 2.55
N CYS A 149 -2.95 14.58 1.54
CA CYS A 149 -2.60 14.39 0.15
C CYS A 149 -2.70 15.72 -0.58
N GLY A 150 -1.68 16.03 -1.36
CA GLY A 150 -1.54 17.26 -2.12
C GLY A 150 -1.21 16.98 -3.57
N LEU A 151 -1.58 17.92 -4.42
CA LEU A 151 -1.36 17.90 -5.84
C LEU A 151 -0.79 19.24 -6.27
N LYS A 152 0.24 19.23 -7.11
CA LYS A 152 0.70 20.40 -7.84
C LYS A 152 0.97 20.05 -9.29
N ALA A 153 0.32 20.77 -10.20
CA ALA A 153 0.47 20.61 -11.64
C ALA A 153 1.14 21.84 -12.27
N HIS A 154 1.72 21.66 -13.46
CA HIS A 154 2.42 22.72 -14.18
C HIS A 154 1.50 23.87 -14.66
N ASN A 155 0.21 23.60 -14.84
CA ASN A 155 -0.80 24.60 -15.21
C ASN A 155 -1.25 25.47 -14.01
N GLY A 156 -0.59 25.35 -12.86
CA GLY A 156 -0.94 26.08 -11.64
C GLY A 156 -2.10 25.47 -10.85
N THR A 157 -2.62 24.31 -11.27
CA THR A 157 -3.58 23.55 -10.47
C THR A 157 -2.90 23.05 -9.19
N GLU A 158 -3.53 23.33 -8.06
CA GLU A 158 -3.13 22.80 -6.76
C GLU A 158 -4.35 22.19 -6.07
N ALA A 159 -4.20 21.00 -5.49
CA ALA A 159 -5.19 20.42 -4.60
C ALA A 159 -4.55 20.05 -3.28
N PHE A 160 -5.31 20.17 -2.20
CA PHE A 160 -4.89 19.83 -0.86
C PHE A 160 -6.05 19.21 -0.10
N VAL A 161 -5.82 18.00 0.38
CA VAL A 161 -6.81 17.13 0.99
C VAL A 161 -6.27 16.71 2.36
N GLU A 162 -6.84 17.27 3.42
CA GLU A 162 -6.48 17.00 4.82
C GLU A 162 -7.46 16.00 5.45
N ARG A 163 -7.74 14.93 4.72
CA ARG A 163 -8.68 13.89 5.12
C ARG A 163 -8.45 12.63 4.31
N VAL A 164 -9.14 11.56 4.70
CA VAL A 164 -9.13 10.30 3.96
C VAL A 164 -9.53 10.53 2.50
N CYS A 165 -8.64 10.19 1.58
CA CYS A 165 -8.91 10.24 0.14
C CYS A 165 -8.31 9.03 -0.57
N VAL A 166 -8.95 8.63 -1.66
CA VAL A 166 -8.47 7.54 -2.52
C VAL A 166 -7.82 8.13 -3.75
N GLU A 167 -6.58 7.77 -4.01
CA GLU A 167 -5.92 7.93 -5.30
C GLU A 167 -6.21 6.71 -6.16
N ASP A 168 -6.76 6.95 -7.34
CA ASP A 168 -7.05 5.94 -8.35
C ASP A 168 -6.30 6.31 -9.63
N GLN A 169 -5.23 5.59 -9.96
CA GLN A 169 -4.36 5.88 -11.10
C GLN A 169 -5.02 5.63 -12.46
N GLU A 170 -6.10 4.86 -12.50
CA GLU A 170 -6.91 4.63 -13.69
C GLU A 170 -8.39 4.76 -13.28
N PRO A 171 -8.97 5.98 -13.33
CA PRO A 171 -8.78 6.99 -14.39
C PRO A 171 -7.93 8.23 -14.01
N HIS A 172 -7.01 8.11 -13.06
CA HIS A 172 -6.13 9.18 -12.59
C HIS A 172 -6.88 10.32 -11.87
N ARG A 173 -7.39 10.01 -10.68
CA ARG A 173 -8.21 10.92 -9.86
C ARG A 173 -8.00 10.70 -8.36
N PHE A 174 -8.28 11.74 -7.58
CA PHE A 174 -8.60 11.61 -6.17
C PHE A 174 -10.12 11.50 -5.97
N LEU A 175 -10.51 10.68 -5.02
CA LEU A 175 -11.87 10.56 -4.53
C LEU A 175 -11.88 10.95 -3.06
N VAL A 176 -12.73 11.93 -2.71
CA VAL A 176 -12.87 12.41 -1.34
C VAL A 176 -14.35 12.60 -1.02
N ARG A 177 -14.77 12.21 0.18
CA ARG A 177 -16.14 12.45 0.65
C ARG A 177 -16.16 13.58 1.67
N LEU A 178 -16.90 14.63 1.38
CA LEU A 178 -17.11 15.81 2.23
C LEU A 178 -18.40 15.68 3.05
N PRO A 179 -18.51 16.29 4.24
CA PRO A 179 -19.74 16.26 5.04
C PRO A 179 -20.90 17.03 4.39
N GLY A 180 -20.61 17.93 3.44
CA GLY A 180 -21.61 18.69 2.70
C GLY A 180 -21.05 19.16 1.36
N PRO A 181 -21.88 19.86 0.55
CA PRO A 181 -21.45 20.41 -0.73
C PRO A 181 -20.25 21.34 -0.56
N PRO A 182 -19.25 21.27 -1.45
CA PRO A 182 -18.15 22.22 -1.42
C PRO A 182 -18.63 23.62 -1.85
N GLU A 183 -17.95 24.64 -1.35
CA GLU A 183 -18.07 26.01 -1.87
C GLU A 183 -17.25 26.14 -3.14
N VAL A 184 -17.84 26.81 -4.13
CA VAL A 184 -17.32 27.00 -5.47
C VAL A 184 -17.23 28.50 -5.73
N ARG A 185 -16.04 28.99 -6.12
CA ARG A 185 -15.82 30.39 -6.51
C ARG A 185 -15.14 30.46 -7.88
N GLU A 186 -15.71 31.27 -8.76
CA GLU A 186 -15.17 31.64 -10.07
C GLU A 186 -14.54 33.03 -9.95
N ASP A 187 -13.20 33.08 -9.89
CA ASP A 187 -12.39 34.31 -9.85
C ASP A 187 -11.40 34.30 -11.05
N ASP A 188 -10.11 34.62 -10.86
CA ASP A 188 -9.02 34.36 -11.83
C ASP A 188 -8.75 32.83 -11.98
N GLY A 189 -9.76 32.11 -12.45
CA GLY A 189 -9.87 30.66 -12.45
C GLY A 189 -10.90 30.17 -11.44
N PHE A 190 -10.71 28.97 -10.91
CA PHE A 190 -11.68 28.34 -10.02
C PHE A 190 -11.09 27.91 -8.69
N THR A 191 -11.84 28.10 -7.60
CA THR A 191 -11.49 27.60 -6.28
C THR A 191 -12.63 26.74 -5.73
N VAL A 192 -12.31 25.49 -5.36
CA VAL A 192 -13.17 24.61 -4.55
C VAL A 192 -12.66 24.62 -3.13
N SER A 193 -13.56 24.79 -2.17
CA SER A 193 -13.22 24.60 -0.77
C SER A 193 -14.30 23.84 -0.01
N GLY A 194 -13.87 23.08 0.98
CA GLY A 194 -14.75 22.38 1.91
C GLY A 194 -13.95 21.92 3.12
N PRO A 195 -14.59 21.29 4.12
CA PRO A 195 -13.87 20.81 5.29
C PRO A 195 -12.77 19.80 4.90
N GLY A 196 -11.51 20.17 5.11
CA GLY A 196 -10.34 19.37 4.73
C GLY A 196 -10.11 19.24 3.23
N LEU A 197 -10.69 20.12 2.40
CA LEU A 197 -10.44 20.17 0.96
C LEU A 197 -10.21 21.60 0.50
N ARG A 198 -9.15 21.80 -0.29
CA ARG A 198 -8.92 23.01 -1.06
C ARG A 198 -8.41 22.64 -2.44
N VAL A 199 -9.02 23.17 -3.49
CA VAL A 199 -8.53 23.04 -4.86
C VAL A 199 -8.51 24.41 -5.50
N ARG A 200 -7.39 24.77 -6.12
CA ARG A 200 -7.25 25.93 -6.98
C ARG A 200 -6.94 25.44 -8.38
N ALA A 201 -7.70 25.91 -9.36
CA ALA A 201 -7.63 25.47 -10.74
C ALA A 201 -7.73 26.68 -11.68
N PRO A 202 -6.59 27.26 -12.12
CA PRO A 202 -6.61 28.40 -13.04
C PRO A 202 -7.33 28.09 -14.36
N ALA A 203 -7.21 26.84 -14.84
CA ALA A 203 -7.87 26.33 -16.05
C ALA A 203 -8.58 25.01 -15.74
N GLY A 204 -9.74 25.09 -15.09
CA GLY A 204 -10.57 23.93 -14.78
C GLY A 204 -12.04 24.30 -14.66
N PHE A 205 -12.87 23.29 -14.42
CA PHE A 205 -14.30 23.45 -14.22
C PHE A 205 -14.80 22.42 -13.21
N VAL A 206 -15.92 22.75 -12.57
CA VAL A 206 -16.64 21.81 -11.71
C VAL A 206 -17.96 21.44 -12.34
N LYS A 207 -18.22 20.14 -12.36
CA LYS A 207 -19.47 19.57 -12.86
C LYS A 207 -20.15 18.81 -11.73
N GLU A 208 -21.40 19.15 -11.45
CA GLU A 208 -22.25 18.28 -10.64
C GLU A 208 -22.57 17.01 -11.46
N THR A 209 -22.17 15.86 -10.93
CA THR A 209 -22.31 14.54 -11.58
C THR A 209 -23.48 13.74 -11.02
N GLY A 210 -24.16 14.25 -9.98
CA GLY A 210 -25.37 13.70 -9.40
C GLY A 210 -25.75 14.37 -8.08
N PRO A 211 -26.86 13.95 -7.42
CA PRO A 211 -27.47 14.65 -6.27
C PRO A 211 -26.60 14.83 -5.01
N ALA A 212 -25.39 14.27 -5.00
CA ALA A 212 -24.40 14.38 -3.95
C ALA A 212 -23.00 14.08 -4.51
N SER A 213 -22.74 14.46 -5.77
CA SER A 213 -21.48 14.14 -6.44
C SER A 213 -21.01 15.31 -7.31
N TYR A 214 -19.75 15.68 -7.13
CA TYR A 214 -19.08 16.72 -7.90
C TYR A 214 -17.85 16.12 -8.54
N ARG A 215 -17.54 16.56 -9.77
CA ARG A 215 -16.28 16.30 -10.44
C ARG A 215 -15.57 17.62 -10.72
N ILE A 216 -14.31 17.69 -10.31
CA ILE A 216 -13.38 18.76 -10.61
C ILE A 216 -12.49 18.24 -11.74
N SER A 217 -12.61 18.86 -12.90
CA SER A 217 -11.84 18.53 -14.09
C SER A 217 -10.98 19.71 -14.51
N PHE A 218 -9.89 19.43 -15.21
CA PHE A 218 -8.92 20.44 -15.62
C PHE A 218 -8.81 20.46 -17.14
N THR A 219 -8.71 21.65 -17.71
CA THR A 219 -8.39 21.79 -19.12
C THR A 219 -6.89 21.61 -19.24
N GLU A 220 -6.44 20.62 -20.02
CA GLU A 220 -5.02 20.56 -20.38
C GLU A 220 -4.68 21.82 -21.17
N VAL A 221 -3.83 22.66 -20.59
CA VAL A 221 -3.11 23.65 -21.39
C VAL A 221 -2.06 22.85 -22.12
N LEU A 222 -2.33 22.52 -23.39
CA LEU A 222 -1.33 21.95 -24.29
C LEU A 222 -0.15 22.92 -24.31
N THR A 223 0.88 22.61 -23.54
CA THR A 223 2.15 23.31 -23.67
C THR A 223 2.73 22.85 -25.00
N GLU A 224 2.89 23.77 -25.96
CA GLU A 224 3.33 23.50 -27.34
C GLU A 224 4.75 22.90 -27.46
N ASN A 225 5.38 22.47 -26.37
CA ASN A 225 6.71 21.86 -26.39
C ASN A 225 6.69 20.51 -25.67
N PRO A 226 6.62 19.38 -26.41
CA PRO A 226 6.90 18.08 -25.81
C PRO A 226 8.33 18.08 -25.22
N PRO A 227 8.56 17.39 -24.09
CA PRO A 227 9.90 17.24 -23.56
C PRO A 227 10.81 16.59 -24.63
N PRO A 228 12.09 16.98 -24.71
CA PRO A 228 13.00 16.42 -25.69
C PRO A 228 13.03 14.91 -25.49
N ARG A 229 12.67 14.17 -26.55
CA ARG A 229 12.84 12.72 -26.58
C ARG A 229 14.33 12.46 -26.42
N HIS A 230 14.73 11.93 -25.26
CA HIS A 230 16.02 11.28 -25.15
C HIS A 230 15.94 10.05 -26.08
N LEU A 231 16.72 10.12 -27.16
CA LEU A 231 17.00 8.99 -28.02
C LEU A 231 17.74 7.95 -27.18
N GLU A 232 17.08 6.82 -26.91
CA GLU A 232 17.76 5.54 -26.66
C GLU A 232 17.97 4.82 -28.01
#